data_AF-A0A815SMG1-F1
#
_entry.id   AF-A0A815SMG1-F1
#
_cell.length_a   1.000
_cell.length_b   1.000
_cell.length_c   1.000
_cell.angle_alpha   90.00
_cell.angle_beta   90.00
_cell.angle_gamma   90.00
#
_symmetry.space_group_name_H-M   'P 1'
#
loop_
_entity.id
_entity.type
_entity.pdbx_description
1 polymer ?
#
loop_
_entity_poly.entity_id
_entity_poly.type
_entity_poly.pdbx_seq_one_letter_code
_entity_poly.pdbx_strand_id
1 'polypeptide(L)'
;MRKLGNGHSLTFWSSYEVHQRIETLKRNSLIIEHKRIKGDEPINLIDILRWVYENTQQATWDGLHHWAAQSLNFQRKVSAFQHINWNDNQQEFTNSIMTDLSKECCEPEIIELAKMYGAAKELQTLFEIHHKRYEHTHHHHCLSKEIKDAVLKRLEDYGGTKQRLSQLLDEEQQRELEQELEEERQQERPPSVKPCESILHKEIKRLCDLHSDMDLTQFPNVFRHLPYAFTGTTFLRECQSENWSKNIWVSTEFQRVIETKGESLNPFLRPPRWIL
;
A
#
# COMPACT_ATOMS: atom_id res chain seq x y z
N MET A 1 7.55 37.03 5.53
CA MET A 1 8.87 36.69 6.11
C MET A 1 9.64 37.98 6.42
N ARG A 2 10.23 38.11 7.61
CA ARG A 2 11.12 39.25 7.95
C ARG A 2 12.41 39.15 7.12
N LYS A 3 12.88 40.28 6.59
CA LYS A 3 14.20 40.37 5.94
C LYS A 3 15.27 40.17 7.01
N LEU A 4 16.15 39.20 6.80
CA LEU A 4 17.34 39.01 7.64
C LEU A 4 18.32 40.15 7.36
N GLY A 5 18.91 40.72 8.42
CA GLY A 5 19.94 41.74 8.33
C GLY A 5 21.34 41.13 8.19
N ASN A 6 22.35 41.99 8.04
CA ASN A 6 23.75 41.54 7.98
C ASN A 6 24.14 40.85 9.30
N GLY A 7 24.69 39.63 9.20
CA GLY A 7 25.13 38.83 10.35
C GLY A 7 24.08 37.88 10.93
N HIS A 8 22.85 37.84 10.39
CA HIS A 8 21.85 36.86 10.78
C HIS A 8 21.92 35.62 9.87
N SER A 9 21.97 34.43 10.48
CA SER A 9 21.89 33.14 9.79
C SER A 9 20.59 32.40 10.14
N LEU A 10 20.06 31.65 9.19
CA LEU A 10 18.92 30.77 9.39
C LEU A 10 19.39 29.32 9.25
N THR A 11 19.11 28.50 10.25
CA THR A 11 19.42 27.06 10.23
C THR A 11 18.12 26.29 10.27
N PHE A 12 17.94 25.38 9.32
CA PHE A 12 16.79 24.49 9.27
C PHE A 12 17.21 23.11 9.79
N TRP A 13 16.36 22.53 10.61
CA TRP A 13 16.51 21.17 11.10
C TRP A 13 15.45 20.31 10.43
N SER A 14 15.86 19.18 9.88
CA SER A 14 14.96 18.19 9.30
C SER A 14 14.94 16.93 10.15
N SER A 15 13.86 16.15 10.03
CA SER A 15 13.84 14.80 10.61
C SER A 15 14.87 13.92 9.89
N TYR A 16 15.28 12.84 10.56
CA TYR A 16 16.19 11.85 9.96
C TYR A 16 15.64 11.28 8.64
N GLU A 17 14.33 11.06 8.56
CA GLU A 17 13.68 10.58 7.33
C GLU A 17 13.81 11.58 6.17
N VAL A 18 13.54 12.87 6.43
CA VAL A 18 13.68 13.92 5.40
C VAL A 18 15.13 14.03 4.94
N HIS A 19 16.08 13.97 5.89
CA HIS A 19 17.51 13.96 5.57
C HIS A 19 17.90 12.77 4.67
N GLN A 20 17.45 11.55 5.00
CA GLN A 20 17.68 10.34 4.21
C GLN A 20 17.09 10.44 2.79
N ARG A 21 15.91 11.05 2.64
CA ARG A 21 15.28 11.27 1.32
C ARG A 21 16.07 12.25 0.46
N ILE A 22 16.55 13.35 1.05
CA ILE A 22 17.39 14.33 0.34
C ILE A 22 18.69 13.67 -0.12
N GLU A 23 19.36 12.91 0.76
CA GLU A 23 20.56 12.13 0.44
C GLU A 23 20.33 11.15 -0.72
N THR A 24 19.20 10.44 -0.70
CA THR A 24 18.85 9.48 -1.76
C THR A 24 18.65 10.18 -3.11
N LEU A 25 17.92 11.30 -3.15
CA LEU A 25 17.72 12.08 -4.38
C LEU A 25 19.03 12.65 -4.91
N LYS A 26 19.91 13.13 -4.02
CA LYS A 26 21.25 13.59 -4.38
C LYS A 26 22.03 12.50 -5.08
N ARG A 27 22.11 11.29 -4.50
CA ARG A 27 22.81 10.14 -5.10
C ARG A 27 22.25 9.77 -6.47
N ASN A 28 20.92 9.70 -6.58
CA ASN A 28 20.25 9.34 -7.85
C ASN A 28 20.57 10.35 -8.96
N SER A 29 20.58 11.64 -8.65
CA SER A 29 20.91 12.67 -9.64
C SER A 29 22.37 12.61 -10.13
N LEU A 30 23.31 12.26 -9.25
CA LEU A 30 24.72 12.14 -9.59
C LEU A 30 25.02 10.90 -10.44
N ILE A 31 24.27 9.82 -10.22
CA ILE A 31 24.31 8.61 -11.07
C ILE A 31 23.90 8.97 -12.50
N ILE A 32 22.83 9.76 -12.67
CA ILE A 32 22.36 10.20 -13.99
C ILE A 32 23.42 11.07 -14.70
N GLU A 33 24.12 11.91 -13.95
CA GLU A 33 25.19 12.77 -14.47
C GLU A 33 26.54 12.05 -14.67
N HIS A 34 26.62 10.71 -14.47
CA HIS A 34 27.86 9.92 -14.53
C HIS A 34 28.99 10.44 -13.61
N LYS A 35 28.63 11.17 -12.54
CA LYS A 35 29.59 11.72 -11.58
C LYS A 35 29.77 10.71 -10.45
N ARG A 36 31.02 10.29 -10.21
CA ARG A 36 31.38 9.45 -9.07
C ARG A 36 31.15 10.20 -7.76
N ILE A 37 30.49 9.53 -6.82
CA ILE A 37 30.26 10.01 -5.46
C ILE A 37 31.62 10.14 -4.75
N LYS A 38 31.98 11.34 -4.29
CA LYS A 38 32.83 11.48 -3.09
C LYS A 38 31.89 11.34 -1.90
N GLY A 39 32.04 10.30 -1.10
CA GLY A 39 31.06 9.81 -0.10
C GLY A 39 30.73 10.75 1.06
N ASP A 40 31.02 12.05 0.96
CA ASP A 40 31.01 12.98 2.10
C ASP A 40 30.66 14.42 1.70
N GLU A 41 30.13 14.65 0.50
CA GLU A 41 29.74 16.01 0.12
C GLU A 41 28.48 16.42 0.91
N PRO A 42 28.50 17.54 1.66
CA PRO A 42 27.37 17.96 2.47
C PRO A 42 26.14 18.28 1.60
N ILE A 43 24.95 18.10 2.18
CA ILE A 43 23.69 18.56 1.56
C ILE A 43 23.78 20.07 1.35
N ASN A 44 23.52 20.51 0.12
CA ASN A 44 23.48 21.92 -0.22
C ASN A 44 22.03 22.39 -0.49
N LEU A 45 21.86 23.69 -0.73
CA LEU A 45 20.54 24.27 -0.97
C LEU A 45 19.84 23.72 -2.22
N ILE A 46 20.59 23.36 -3.27
CA ILE A 46 20.04 22.81 -4.51
C ILE A 46 19.43 21.43 -4.25
N ASP A 47 20.10 20.60 -3.44
CA ASP A 47 19.58 19.29 -3.01
C ASP A 47 18.24 19.43 -2.28
N ILE A 48 18.14 20.43 -1.39
CA ILE A 48 16.93 20.73 -0.64
C ILE A 48 15.82 21.22 -1.59
N LEU A 49 16.10 22.19 -2.45
CA LEU A 49 15.09 22.72 -3.38
C LEU A 49 14.56 21.65 -4.33
N ARG A 50 15.44 20.74 -4.78
CA ARG A 50 15.04 19.58 -5.59
C ARG A 50 14.13 18.65 -4.81
N TRP A 51 14.49 18.31 -3.57
CA TRP A 51 13.63 17.49 -2.72
C TRP A 51 12.26 18.15 -2.48
N VAL A 52 12.23 19.46 -2.21
CA VAL A 52 10.97 20.21 -2.04
C VAL A 52 10.12 20.13 -3.31
N TYR A 53 10.72 20.33 -4.48
CA TYR A 53 10.02 20.22 -5.76
C TYR A 53 9.45 18.81 -5.96
N GLU A 54 10.27 17.76 -5.84
CA GLU A 54 9.85 16.36 -6.01
C GLU A 54 8.74 15.97 -5.02
N ASN A 55 8.88 16.38 -3.76
CA ASN A 55 7.88 16.12 -2.73
C ASN A 55 6.56 16.86 -3.00
N THR A 56 6.64 18.11 -3.49
CA THR A 56 5.46 18.90 -3.86
C THR A 56 4.74 18.31 -5.06
N GLN A 57 5.51 17.87 -6.07
CA GLN A 57 4.97 17.13 -7.19
C GLN A 57 4.28 15.87 -6.68
N GLN A 58 4.96 15.03 -5.90
CA GLN A 58 4.39 13.79 -5.37
C GLN A 58 3.09 14.03 -4.59
N ALA A 59 3.04 15.05 -3.72
CA ALA A 59 1.82 15.40 -3.00
C ALA A 59 0.69 15.85 -3.95
N THR A 60 1.01 16.60 -5.01
CA THR A 60 0.04 17.01 -6.04
C THR A 60 -0.50 15.79 -6.79
N TRP A 61 0.37 14.84 -7.10
CA TRP A 61 0.04 13.58 -7.76
C TRP A 61 -0.91 12.72 -6.92
N ASP A 62 -0.57 12.55 -5.65
CA ASP A 62 -1.40 11.78 -4.72
C ASP A 62 -2.76 12.48 -4.52
N GLY A 63 -2.77 13.80 -4.38
CA GLY A 63 -4.02 14.59 -4.32
C GLY A 63 -4.87 14.48 -5.58
N LEU A 64 -4.28 14.43 -6.77
CA LEU A 64 -5.00 14.27 -8.03
C LEU A 64 -5.71 12.90 -8.11
N HIS A 65 -5.05 11.85 -7.64
CA HIS A 65 -5.63 10.50 -7.52
C HIS A 65 -6.84 10.49 -6.58
N HIS A 66 -6.68 11.06 -5.37
CA HIS A 66 -7.79 11.13 -4.39
C HIS A 66 -8.95 11.97 -4.91
N TRP A 67 -8.67 13.10 -5.55
CA TRP A 67 -9.69 13.93 -6.18
C TRP A 67 -10.49 13.16 -7.25
N ALA A 68 -9.81 12.39 -8.10
CA ALA A 68 -10.47 11.57 -9.13
C ALA A 68 -11.28 10.43 -8.52
N ALA A 69 -10.80 9.79 -7.46
CA ALA A 69 -11.56 8.77 -6.72
C ALA A 69 -12.82 9.37 -6.05
N GLN A 70 -12.68 10.52 -5.39
CA GLN A 70 -13.79 11.25 -4.78
C GLN A 70 -14.85 11.65 -5.82
N SER A 71 -14.46 11.91 -7.07
CA SER A 71 -15.41 12.21 -8.15
C SER A 71 -16.37 11.05 -8.42
N LEU A 72 -15.91 9.80 -8.27
CA LEU A 72 -16.76 8.61 -8.43
C LEU A 72 -17.72 8.48 -7.24
N ASN A 73 -17.21 8.61 -6.01
CA ASN A 73 -18.03 8.53 -4.80
C ASN A 73 -19.08 9.64 -4.76
N PHE A 74 -18.72 10.85 -5.17
CA PHE A 74 -19.64 11.97 -5.31
C PHE A 74 -20.77 11.63 -6.29
N GLN A 75 -20.44 11.15 -7.50
CA GLN A 75 -21.45 10.80 -8.50
C GLN A 75 -22.36 9.67 -8.05
N ARG A 76 -21.83 8.64 -7.38
CA ARG A 76 -22.63 7.56 -6.78
C ARG A 76 -23.65 8.12 -5.79
N LYS A 77 -23.19 8.96 -4.86
CA LYS A 77 -24.06 9.61 -3.86
C LYS A 77 -25.12 10.48 -4.55
N VAL A 78 -24.74 11.32 -5.51
CA VAL A 78 -25.70 12.14 -6.28
C VAL A 78 -26.74 11.28 -6.98
N SER A 79 -26.35 10.20 -7.66
CA SER A 79 -27.28 9.26 -8.31
C SER A 79 -28.24 8.65 -7.29
N ALA A 80 -27.74 8.24 -6.12
CA ALA A 80 -28.58 7.70 -5.05
C ALA A 80 -29.61 8.72 -4.55
N PHE A 81 -29.19 9.98 -4.36
CA PHE A 81 -30.06 11.07 -3.94
C PHE A 81 -31.13 11.43 -4.99
N GLN A 82 -30.84 11.27 -6.29
CA GLN A 82 -31.79 11.52 -7.37
C GLN A 82 -32.96 10.54 -7.39
N HIS A 83 -32.81 9.35 -6.80
CA HIS A 83 -33.91 8.39 -6.67
C HIS A 83 -34.91 8.76 -5.58
N ILE A 84 -34.64 9.83 -4.81
CA ILE A 84 -35.53 10.37 -3.78
C ILE A 84 -36.10 11.70 -4.27
N ASN A 85 -37.43 11.86 -4.20
CA ASN A 85 -38.10 13.09 -4.57
C ASN A 85 -38.20 14.03 -3.36
N TRP A 86 -37.08 14.68 -3.04
CA TRP A 86 -36.96 15.59 -1.90
C TRP A 86 -37.96 16.75 -1.88
N ASN A 87 -38.57 17.09 -3.01
CA ASN A 87 -39.51 18.21 -3.15
C ASN A 87 -40.97 17.80 -3.00
N ASP A 88 -41.25 16.50 -2.84
CA ASP A 88 -42.60 16.01 -2.60
C ASP A 88 -42.87 15.97 -1.10
N ASN A 89 -43.65 16.94 -0.63
CA ASN A 89 -44.11 17.03 0.76
C ASN A 89 -44.99 15.84 1.18
N GLN A 90 -45.39 14.96 0.25
CA GLN A 90 -46.16 13.74 0.53
C GLN A 90 -45.31 12.46 0.42
N GLN A 91 -44.01 12.55 0.13
CA GLN A 91 -43.18 11.35 0.10
C GLN A 91 -43.00 10.79 1.52
N GLU A 92 -43.55 9.60 1.76
CA GLU A 92 -43.25 8.85 2.97
C GLU A 92 -41.85 8.23 2.88
N PHE A 93 -40.96 8.67 3.76
CA PHE A 93 -39.64 8.08 3.92
C PHE A 93 -39.75 6.72 4.62
N THR A 94 -39.95 5.68 3.83
CA THR A 94 -40.01 4.31 4.35
C THR A 94 -38.62 3.78 4.71
N ASN A 95 -38.58 2.80 5.62
CA ASN A 95 -37.34 2.09 5.96
C ASN A 95 -36.65 1.47 4.74
N SER A 96 -37.41 1.04 3.72
CA SER A 96 -36.84 0.50 2.49
C SER A 96 -36.06 1.56 1.72
N ILE A 97 -36.62 2.75 1.54
CA ILE A 97 -35.97 3.86 0.81
C ILE A 97 -34.68 4.28 1.54
N MET A 98 -34.71 4.37 2.87
CA MET A 98 -33.51 4.69 3.65
C MET A 98 -32.46 3.58 3.59
N THR A 99 -32.89 2.32 3.56
CA THR A 99 -32.00 1.16 3.41
C THR A 99 -31.32 1.17 2.04
N ASP A 100 -32.06 1.48 0.98
CA ASP A 100 -31.51 1.52 -0.37
C ASP A 100 -30.57 2.73 -0.56
N LEU A 101 -30.94 3.90 -0.04
CA LEU A 101 -30.03 5.06 0.01
C LEU A 101 -28.74 4.75 0.76
N SER A 102 -28.85 4.08 1.91
CA SER A 102 -27.71 3.65 2.71
C SER A 102 -26.78 2.74 1.91
N LYS A 103 -27.33 1.68 1.29
CA LYS A 103 -26.53 0.75 0.46
C LYS A 103 -25.78 1.46 -0.66
N GLU A 104 -26.42 2.42 -1.32
CA GLU A 104 -25.84 3.16 -2.44
C GLU A 104 -24.77 4.18 -1.99
N CYS A 105 -24.93 4.78 -0.81
CA CYS A 105 -24.01 5.77 -0.25
C CYS A 105 -22.85 5.17 0.55
N CYS A 106 -23.02 3.95 1.10
CA CYS A 106 -22.01 3.28 1.90
C CYS A 106 -20.81 2.84 1.04
N GLU A 107 -19.65 2.95 1.64
CA GLU A 107 -18.39 2.42 1.12
C GLU A 107 -18.05 1.14 1.88
N PRO A 108 -17.47 0.12 1.22
CA PRO A 108 -17.08 -1.11 1.90
C PRO A 108 -15.93 -0.81 2.87
N GLU A 109 -16.26 -0.72 4.16
CA GLU A 109 -15.28 -0.50 5.23
C GLU A 109 -14.47 -1.76 5.54
N ILE A 110 -15.11 -2.94 5.44
CA ILE A 110 -14.47 -4.22 5.68
C ILE A 110 -14.06 -4.81 4.33
N ILE A 111 -12.75 -4.99 4.15
CA ILE A 111 -12.16 -5.58 2.95
C ILE A 111 -11.47 -6.87 3.35
N GLU A 112 -11.83 -7.96 2.66
CA GLU A 112 -11.14 -9.23 2.84
C GLU A 112 -9.66 -9.13 2.46
N LEU A 113 -8.78 -9.68 3.29
CA LEU A 113 -7.34 -9.70 3.02
C LEU A 113 -7.00 -10.34 1.67
N ALA A 114 -7.76 -11.36 1.24
CA ALA A 114 -7.59 -11.98 -0.06
C ALA A 114 -7.85 -10.99 -1.21
N LYS A 115 -8.84 -10.11 -1.08
CA LYS A 115 -9.12 -9.05 -2.06
C LYS A 115 -8.02 -7.99 -2.10
N MET A 116 -7.43 -7.65 -0.94
CA MET A 116 -6.39 -6.63 -0.82
C MET A 116 -4.99 -7.12 -1.24
N TYR A 117 -4.66 -8.37 -0.93
CA TYR A 117 -3.30 -8.93 -1.07
C TYR A 117 -3.20 -10.12 -2.02
N GLY A 118 -4.32 -10.77 -2.36
CA GLY A 118 -4.35 -12.00 -3.17
C GLY A 118 -4.49 -11.79 -4.68
N ALA A 119 -4.67 -10.54 -5.15
CA ALA A 119 -4.77 -10.22 -6.57
C ALA A 119 -3.47 -9.65 -7.15
N ALA A 120 -3.27 -9.87 -8.46
CA ALA A 120 -2.07 -9.45 -9.16
C ALA A 120 -2.00 -7.93 -9.21
N LYS A 121 -0.93 -7.36 -8.66
CA LYS A 121 -0.81 -5.90 -8.59
C LYS A 121 -0.29 -5.34 -9.90
N GLU A 122 -1.16 -4.66 -10.65
CA GLU A 122 -0.80 -4.06 -11.92
C GLU A 122 -0.43 -2.60 -11.71
N LEU A 123 0.74 -2.19 -12.22
CA LEU A 123 1.12 -0.80 -12.32
C LEU A 123 0.32 -0.16 -13.45
N GLN A 124 -0.52 0.80 -13.10
CA GLN A 124 -1.41 1.48 -14.03
C GLN A 124 -1.34 2.98 -13.85
N THR A 125 -1.59 3.73 -14.92
CA THR A 125 -1.70 5.18 -14.84
C THR A 125 -2.96 5.60 -14.08
N LEU A 126 -2.96 6.80 -13.50
CA LEU A 126 -4.15 7.34 -12.82
C LEU A 126 -5.38 7.37 -13.74
N PHE A 127 -5.15 7.70 -15.02
CA PHE A 127 -6.17 7.67 -16.06
C PHE A 127 -6.79 6.27 -16.21
N GLU A 128 -5.97 5.24 -16.38
CA GLU A 128 -6.46 3.85 -16.53
C GLU A 128 -7.21 3.36 -15.30
N ILE A 129 -6.69 3.67 -14.10
CA ILE A 129 -7.32 3.29 -12.83
C ILE A 129 -8.71 3.93 -12.74
N HIS A 130 -8.81 5.24 -12.96
CA HIS A 130 -10.07 5.95 -12.91
C HIS A 130 -11.05 5.45 -13.97
N HIS A 131 -10.60 5.27 -15.22
CA HIS A 131 -11.42 4.77 -16.30
C HIS A 131 -11.99 3.38 -15.98
N LYS A 132 -11.16 2.42 -15.56
CA LYS A 132 -11.62 1.07 -15.17
C LYS A 132 -12.65 1.12 -14.03
N ARG A 133 -12.40 1.95 -13.02
CA ARG A 133 -13.33 2.12 -11.89
C ARG A 133 -14.64 2.76 -12.32
N TYR A 134 -14.59 3.79 -13.16
CA TYR A 134 -15.78 4.42 -13.73
C TYR A 134 -16.63 3.40 -14.48
N GLU A 135 -16.06 2.62 -15.40
CA GLU A 135 -16.82 1.62 -16.17
C GLU A 135 -17.46 0.59 -15.25
N HIS A 136 -16.72 0.10 -14.26
CA HIS A 136 -17.26 -0.84 -13.27
C HIS A 136 -18.42 -0.24 -12.48
N THR A 137 -18.29 1.00 -11.99
CA THR A 137 -19.33 1.68 -11.22
C THR A 137 -20.51 2.11 -12.09
N HIS A 138 -20.28 2.53 -13.34
CA HIS A 138 -21.32 2.96 -14.28
C HIS A 138 -22.27 1.82 -14.67
N HIS A 139 -21.77 0.58 -14.72
CA HIS A 139 -22.65 -0.59 -14.90
C HIS A 139 -23.67 -0.76 -13.77
N HIS A 140 -23.38 -0.23 -12.58
CA HIS A 140 -24.24 -0.34 -11.40
C HIS A 140 -25.00 0.95 -11.09
N HIS A 141 -24.53 2.11 -11.56
CA HIS A 141 -25.07 3.42 -11.21
C HIS A 141 -25.13 4.37 -12.42
N CYS A 142 -26.14 5.25 -12.49
CA CYS A 142 -26.27 6.23 -13.56
C CYS A 142 -25.32 7.43 -13.33
N LEU A 143 -24.04 7.25 -13.68
CA LEU A 143 -23.02 8.30 -13.52
C LEU A 143 -23.08 9.34 -14.64
N SER A 144 -22.73 10.60 -14.35
CA SER A 144 -22.68 11.68 -15.34
C SER A 144 -21.51 11.48 -16.30
N LYS A 145 -21.81 11.61 -17.60
CA LYS A 145 -20.78 11.60 -18.64
C LYS A 145 -19.99 12.91 -18.65
N GLU A 146 -20.60 14.06 -18.37
CA GLU A 146 -19.87 15.32 -18.34
C GLU A 146 -18.81 15.34 -17.24
N ILE A 147 -19.14 14.82 -16.05
CA ILE A 147 -18.18 14.71 -14.94
C ILE A 147 -17.06 13.72 -15.30
N LYS A 148 -17.39 12.59 -15.92
CA LYS A 148 -16.39 11.63 -16.44
C LYS A 148 -15.39 12.33 -17.35
N ASP A 149 -15.89 13.00 -18.39
CA ASP A 149 -15.04 13.61 -19.42
C ASP A 149 -14.18 14.73 -18.84
N ALA A 150 -14.72 15.52 -17.90
CA ALA A 150 -13.95 16.56 -17.20
C ALA A 150 -12.83 15.99 -16.32
N VAL A 151 -13.09 14.87 -15.64
CA VAL A 151 -12.09 14.20 -14.79
C VAL A 151 -11.01 13.55 -15.65
N LEU A 152 -11.39 12.79 -16.69
CA LEU A 152 -10.45 12.16 -17.60
C LEU A 152 -9.53 13.19 -18.26
N LYS A 153 -10.08 14.31 -18.75
CA LYS A 153 -9.27 15.38 -19.33
C LYS A 153 -8.26 15.94 -18.32
N ARG A 154 -8.67 16.16 -17.06
CA ARG A 154 -7.74 16.66 -16.03
C ARG A 154 -6.67 15.63 -15.68
N LEU A 155 -6.99 14.34 -15.71
CA LEU A 155 -6.02 13.25 -15.58
C LEU A 155 -5.10 13.14 -16.80
N GLU A 156 -5.53 13.49 -18.00
CA GLU A 156 -4.61 13.56 -19.15
C GLU A 156 -3.65 14.75 -19.02
N ASP A 157 -4.19 15.93 -18.66
CA ASP A 157 -3.43 17.18 -18.56
C ASP A 157 -2.37 17.14 -17.44
N TYR A 158 -2.72 16.54 -16.29
CA TYR A 158 -1.91 16.57 -15.07
C TYR A 158 -1.52 15.19 -14.55
N GLY A 159 -2.04 14.10 -15.13
CA GLY A 159 -1.85 12.72 -14.68
C GLY A 159 -0.65 11.99 -15.31
N GLY A 160 -0.05 12.56 -16.37
CA GLY A 160 1.27 12.17 -16.88
C GLY A 160 1.48 10.65 -17.04
N THR A 161 2.69 10.18 -16.73
CA THR A 161 3.08 8.75 -16.86
C THR A 161 3.26 8.05 -15.52
N LYS A 162 2.91 8.70 -14.40
CA LYS A 162 3.07 8.08 -13.08
C LYS A 162 2.12 6.90 -12.95
N GLN A 163 2.67 5.78 -12.51
CA GLN A 163 1.92 4.55 -12.29
C GLN A 163 1.81 4.26 -10.80
N ARG A 164 0.66 3.70 -10.41
CA ARG A 164 0.39 3.18 -9.07
C ARG A 164 -0.22 1.79 -9.21
N LEU A 165 -0.10 0.99 -8.16
CA LEU A 165 -0.77 -0.30 -8.07
C LEU A 165 -2.28 -0.06 -8.03
N SER A 166 -3.02 -0.58 -9.00
CA SER A 166 -4.46 -0.29 -9.18
C SER A 166 -5.35 -0.77 -8.03
N GLN A 167 -4.87 -1.75 -7.25
CA GLN A 167 -5.55 -2.33 -6.08
C GLN A 167 -5.15 -1.69 -4.74
N LEU A 168 -4.24 -0.70 -4.72
CA LEU A 168 -4.02 0.05 -3.48
C LEU A 168 -5.28 0.86 -3.15
N LEU A 169 -5.69 0.77 -1.89
CA LEU A 169 -6.81 1.55 -1.39
C LEU A 169 -6.47 3.04 -1.44
N ASP A 170 -7.49 3.84 -1.70
CA ASP A 170 -7.38 5.30 -1.69
C ASP A 170 -7.49 5.84 -0.26
N GLU A 171 -6.89 5.13 0.70
CA GLU A 171 -6.92 5.50 2.10
C GLU A 171 -6.01 6.72 2.32
N GLU A 172 -6.62 7.88 2.54
CA GLU A 172 -6.02 8.86 3.42
C GLU A 172 -6.22 8.33 4.84
N GLN A 173 -5.15 8.15 5.61
CA GLN A 173 -5.25 7.86 7.04
C GLN A 173 -5.81 9.10 7.77
N GLN A 174 -7.11 9.36 7.60
CA GLN A 174 -7.86 10.21 8.49
C GLN A 174 -8.21 9.35 9.70
N ARG A 175 -7.37 9.50 10.72
CA ARG A 175 -7.56 8.89 12.04
C ARG A 175 -8.74 9.57 12.71
N GLU A 176 -9.95 9.34 12.23
CA GLU A 176 -11.13 9.53 13.06
C GLU A 176 -11.12 8.41 14.09
N LEU A 177 -11.43 8.75 15.35
CA LEU A 177 -11.47 7.80 16.47
C LEU A 177 -12.37 6.62 16.09
N GLU A 178 -11.77 5.50 15.71
CA GLU A 178 -12.46 4.24 15.51
C GLU A 178 -13.26 3.97 16.78
N GLN A 179 -14.58 3.80 16.63
CA GLN A 179 -15.37 3.23 17.69
C GLN A 179 -14.93 1.77 17.79
N GLU A 180 -14.09 1.46 18.78
CA GLU A 180 -13.62 0.10 19.06
C GLU A 180 -14.85 -0.80 19.29
N LEU A 181 -15.30 -1.46 18.24
CA LEU A 181 -16.38 -2.42 18.29
C LEU A 181 -15.75 -3.74 18.75
N GLU A 182 -15.65 -3.92 20.07
CA GLU A 182 -15.19 -5.17 20.67
C GLU A 182 -16.17 -6.30 20.33
N GLU A 183 -15.89 -7.01 19.25
CA GLU A 183 -16.51 -8.31 18.98
C GLU A 183 -15.82 -9.38 19.85
N GLU A 184 -16.52 -9.89 20.86
CA GLU A 184 -16.11 -11.10 21.56
C GLU A 184 -16.15 -12.31 20.60
N ARG A 185 -15.02 -12.59 19.96
CA ARG A 185 -14.83 -13.82 19.18
C ARG A 185 -14.49 -14.96 20.12
N GLN A 186 -15.33 -15.99 20.17
CA GLN A 186 -14.93 -17.28 20.73
C GLN A 186 -13.87 -17.91 19.82
N GLN A 187 -12.60 -17.65 20.14
CA GLN A 187 -11.47 -18.23 19.43
C GLN A 187 -11.23 -19.64 19.94
N GLU A 188 -11.60 -20.65 19.15
CA GLU A 188 -11.16 -22.02 19.39
C GLU A 188 -9.63 -22.08 19.29
N ARG A 189 -9.00 -22.56 20.36
CA ARG A 189 -7.54 -22.72 20.36
C ARG A 189 -7.17 -23.90 19.46
N PRO A 190 -6.06 -23.79 18.70
CA PRO A 190 -5.54 -24.91 17.94
C PRO A 190 -5.30 -26.12 18.85
N PRO A 191 -5.38 -27.34 18.30
CA PRO A 191 -5.06 -28.55 19.05
C PRO A 191 -3.62 -28.49 19.59
N SER A 192 -3.39 -29.20 20.70
CA SER A 192 -2.05 -29.32 21.27
C SER A 192 -1.16 -30.14 20.33
N VAL A 193 -0.06 -29.54 19.87
CA VAL A 193 0.89 -30.13 18.92
C VAL A 193 2.31 -30.11 19.47
N LYS A 194 3.14 -31.04 19.00
CA LYS A 194 4.55 -31.08 19.37
C LYS A 194 5.35 -30.07 18.53
N PRO A 195 6.11 -29.15 19.16
CA PRO A 195 6.95 -28.22 18.44
C PRO A 195 8.18 -28.93 17.86
N CYS A 196 8.62 -28.52 16.68
CA CYS A 196 9.89 -28.95 16.11
C CYS A 196 11.07 -28.41 16.93
N GLU A 197 12.15 -29.19 17.02
CA GLU A 197 13.43 -28.67 17.50
C GLU A 197 13.97 -27.57 16.57
N SER A 198 14.46 -26.49 17.16
CA SER A 198 15.03 -25.35 16.44
C SER A 198 16.46 -25.67 15.99
N ILE A 199 16.79 -25.46 14.72
CA ILE A 199 18.13 -25.66 14.17
C ILE A 199 18.63 -24.34 13.60
N LEU A 200 19.73 -23.81 14.12
CA LEU A 200 20.35 -22.62 13.53
C LEU A 200 21.41 -23.03 12.52
N HIS A 201 21.10 -22.91 11.23
CA HIS A 201 22.03 -23.16 10.13
C HIS A 201 23.26 -22.23 10.20
N LYS A 202 24.43 -22.75 9.81
CA LYS A 202 25.70 -21.99 9.84
C LYS A 202 25.68 -20.84 8.84
N GLU A 203 24.97 -21.04 7.73
CA GLU A 203 24.78 -20.07 6.65
C GLU A 203 24.00 -18.84 7.14
N ILE A 204 23.02 -19.01 8.02
CA ILE A 204 22.30 -17.89 8.64
C ILE A 204 23.26 -17.06 9.51
N LYS A 205 24.16 -17.71 10.26
CA LYS A 205 25.17 -16.98 11.05
C LYS A 205 26.11 -16.18 10.15
N ARG A 206 26.57 -16.80 9.06
CA ARG A 206 27.46 -16.17 8.09
C ARG A 206 26.78 -14.98 7.38
N LEU A 207 25.46 -15.05 7.15
CA LEU A 207 24.69 -13.93 6.59
C LEU A 207 24.70 -12.70 7.50
N CYS A 208 24.73 -12.89 8.82
CA CYS A 208 24.83 -11.79 9.78
C CYS A 208 26.22 -11.11 9.81
N ASP A 209 27.24 -11.73 9.20
CA ASP A 209 28.57 -11.13 9.10
C ASP A 209 28.58 -10.08 7.99
N LEU A 210 28.84 -8.81 8.35
CA LEU A 210 28.78 -7.62 7.48
C LEU A 210 29.64 -7.67 6.20
N HIS A 211 30.49 -8.68 6.04
CA HIS A 211 31.42 -8.81 4.91
C HIS A 211 31.13 -10.03 4.05
N SER A 212 29.98 -10.69 4.26
CA SER A 212 29.60 -11.85 3.48
C SER A 212 28.86 -11.41 2.21
N ASP A 213 29.48 -11.61 1.05
CA ASP A 213 28.80 -11.57 -0.25
C ASP A 213 28.29 -12.98 -0.55
N MET A 214 27.18 -13.34 0.10
CA MET A 214 26.62 -14.68 0.03
C MET A 214 25.48 -14.74 -0.99
N ASP A 215 25.67 -15.58 -1.99
CA ASP A 215 24.60 -15.95 -2.92
C ASP A 215 23.67 -16.99 -2.28
N LEU A 216 22.50 -16.53 -1.83
CA LEU A 216 21.49 -17.35 -1.16
C LEU A 216 20.97 -18.50 -2.03
N THR A 217 21.04 -18.38 -3.36
CA THR A 217 20.57 -19.41 -4.30
C THR A 217 21.39 -20.70 -4.19
N GLN A 218 22.63 -20.62 -3.69
CA GLN A 218 23.53 -21.76 -3.50
C GLN A 218 23.16 -22.62 -2.28
N PHE A 219 22.28 -22.14 -1.41
CA PHE A 219 21.88 -22.82 -0.17
C PHE A 219 20.37 -23.10 -0.14
N PRO A 220 19.82 -23.86 -1.11
CA PRO A 220 18.38 -24.10 -1.23
C PRO A 220 17.78 -24.82 -0.02
N ASN A 221 18.58 -25.55 0.76
CA ASN A 221 18.12 -26.24 1.97
C ASN A 221 17.98 -25.32 3.18
N VAL A 222 18.54 -24.10 3.11
CA VAL A 222 18.52 -23.10 4.18
C VAL A 222 17.64 -21.93 3.81
N PHE A 223 17.76 -21.44 2.57
CA PHE A 223 17.01 -20.28 2.09
C PHE A 223 16.06 -20.69 0.96
N ARG A 224 14.83 -20.20 1.06
CA ARG A 224 13.77 -20.35 0.07
C ARG A 224 13.15 -18.99 -0.20
N HIS A 225 12.50 -18.83 -1.35
CA HIS A 225 11.71 -17.62 -1.57
C HIS A 225 10.49 -17.58 -0.64
N LEU A 226 10.02 -16.37 -0.37
CA LEU A 226 8.94 -16.09 0.57
C LEU A 226 7.68 -16.99 0.42
N PRO A 227 7.19 -17.37 -0.78
CA PRO A 227 6.05 -18.28 -0.91
C PRO A 227 6.20 -19.61 -0.16
N TYR A 228 7.44 -20.08 0.04
CA TYR A 228 7.72 -21.28 0.82
C TYR A 228 7.20 -21.20 2.26
N ALA A 229 7.20 -20.01 2.87
CA ALA A 229 6.73 -19.79 4.24
C ALA A 229 5.26 -20.22 4.45
N PHE A 230 4.46 -20.18 3.39
CA PHE A 230 3.04 -20.51 3.41
C PHE A 230 2.76 -21.97 3.05
N THR A 231 3.79 -22.77 2.77
CA THR A 231 3.61 -24.20 2.47
C THR A 231 2.90 -24.91 3.62
N GLY A 232 1.77 -25.56 3.34
CA GLY A 232 0.95 -26.24 4.36
C GLY A 232 -0.12 -25.34 5.03
N THR A 233 -0.32 -24.11 4.54
CA THR A 233 -1.40 -23.21 4.94
C THR A 233 -2.50 -23.16 3.87
N THR A 234 -3.69 -22.71 4.23
CA THR A 234 -4.76 -22.43 3.25
C THR A 234 -4.41 -21.24 2.36
N PHE A 235 -3.59 -20.29 2.86
CA PHE A 235 -3.18 -19.11 2.12
C PHE A 235 -2.32 -19.43 0.90
N LEU A 236 -1.60 -20.57 0.88
CA LEU A 236 -0.79 -20.96 -0.28
C LEU A 236 -1.60 -21.01 -1.59
N ARG A 237 -2.89 -21.36 -1.52
CA ARG A 237 -3.77 -21.45 -2.69
C ARG A 237 -4.13 -20.08 -3.27
N GLU A 238 -4.25 -19.09 -2.39
CA GLU A 238 -4.53 -17.69 -2.74
C GLU A 238 -3.23 -16.91 -3.03
N CYS A 239 -2.09 -17.48 -2.65
CA CYS A 239 -0.78 -16.88 -2.83
C CYS A 239 -0.37 -16.94 -4.30
N GLN A 240 -0.50 -15.81 -4.99
CA GLN A 240 0.00 -15.64 -6.36
C GLN A 240 1.53 -15.45 -6.36
N SER A 241 2.27 -16.54 -6.18
CA SER A 241 3.72 -16.54 -5.95
C SER A 241 4.54 -15.81 -7.03
N GLU A 242 4.02 -15.74 -8.26
CA GLU A 242 4.65 -15.05 -9.40
C GLU A 242 4.72 -13.53 -9.20
N ASN A 243 3.80 -12.97 -8.41
CA ASN A 243 3.68 -11.54 -8.18
C ASN A 243 4.56 -11.05 -7.02
N TRP A 244 5.30 -11.95 -6.38
CA TRP A 244 6.11 -11.62 -5.21
C TRP A 244 7.53 -11.28 -5.64
N SER A 245 8.17 -10.37 -4.91
CA SER A 245 9.57 -10.03 -5.19
C SER A 245 10.45 -11.26 -5.01
N LYS A 246 11.21 -11.58 -6.06
CA LYS A 246 12.21 -12.67 -6.05
C LYS A 246 13.38 -12.39 -5.10
N ASN A 247 13.49 -11.17 -4.61
CA ASN A 247 14.55 -10.76 -3.69
C ASN A 247 14.19 -10.98 -2.22
N ILE A 248 12.99 -11.50 -1.92
CA ILE A 248 12.60 -11.81 -0.55
C ILE A 248 12.82 -13.30 -0.29
N TRP A 249 13.66 -13.57 0.70
CA TRP A 249 14.08 -14.90 1.11
C TRP A 249 13.62 -15.18 2.54
N VAL A 250 13.37 -16.45 2.81
CA VAL A 250 12.94 -16.99 4.08
C VAL A 250 13.81 -18.18 4.42
N SER A 251 14.19 -18.31 5.69
CA SER A 251 14.89 -19.50 6.17
C SER A 251 13.93 -20.68 6.27
N THR A 252 14.40 -21.90 5.98
CA THR A 252 13.57 -23.11 6.09
C THR A 252 13.04 -23.34 7.50
N GLU A 253 13.80 -22.92 8.52
CA GLU A 253 13.41 -22.92 9.92
C GLU A 253 12.21 -22.05 10.27
N PHE A 254 11.89 -21.07 9.43
CA PHE A 254 10.71 -20.23 9.60
C PHE A 254 9.41 -21.05 9.50
N GLN A 255 9.39 -22.03 8.60
CA GLN A 255 8.23 -22.90 8.35
C GLN A 255 8.21 -24.12 9.27
N ARG A 256 9.37 -24.55 9.79
CA ARG A 256 9.50 -25.76 10.61
C ARG A 256 9.07 -25.52 12.06
N VAL A 257 7.76 -25.41 12.28
CA VAL A 257 7.18 -25.06 13.59
C VAL A 257 6.71 -26.27 14.39
N ILE A 258 6.05 -27.24 13.74
CA ILE A 258 5.42 -28.39 14.38
C ILE A 258 5.83 -29.69 13.71
N GLU A 259 5.88 -30.79 14.46
CA GLU A 259 6.30 -32.11 13.97
C GLU A 259 5.19 -32.86 13.22
N THR A 260 3.93 -32.57 13.55
CA THR A 260 2.78 -33.33 13.07
C THR A 260 2.51 -33.07 11.59
N LYS A 261 2.65 -34.10 10.76
CA LYS A 261 2.32 -34.05 9.33
C LYS A 261 0.79 -34.15 9.15
N GLY A 262 0.20 -33.19 8.45
CA GLY A 262 -1.20 -33.23 8.00
C GLY A 262 -2.13 -32.19 8.64
N GLU A 263 -1.67 -31.47 9.66
CA GLU A 263 -2.42 -30.34 10.21
C GLU A 263 -2.19 -29.06 9.39
N SER A 264 -3.20 -28.20 9.33
CA SER A 264 -3.05 -26.89 8.71
C SER A 264 -2.07 -26.05 9.53
N LEU A 265 -1.05 -25.50 8.88
CA LEU A 265 -0.09 -24.61 9.52
C LEU A 265 -0.64 -23.19 9.75
N ASN A 266 -1.89 -22.90 9.35
CA ASN A 266 -2.51 -21.59 9.53
C ASN A 266 -2.34 -21.02 10.95
N PRO A 267 -2.62 -21.77 12.03
CA PRO A 267 -2.54 -21.22 13.38
C PRO A 267 -1.10 -21.15 13.92
N PHE A 268 -0.15 -21.73 13.21
CA PHE A 268 1.23 -21.93 13.66
C PHE A 268 2.24 -21.10 12.86
N LEU A 269 1.77 -20.23 11.95
CA LEU A 269 2.62 -19.26 11.26
C LEU A 269 3.29 -18.32 12.27
N ARG A 270 4.61 -18.17 12.15
CA ARG A 270 5.37 -17.26 13.02
C ARG A 270 5.36 -15.85 12.42
N PRO A 271 5.26 -14.80 13.24
CA PRO A 271 5.52 -13.45 12.77
C PRO A 271 7.02 -13.31 12.40
N PRO A 272 7.37 -12.55 11.35
CA PRO A 272 8.76 -12.24 11.06
C PRO A 272 9.37 -11.47 12.23
N ARG A 273 10.40 -12.04 12.87
CA ARG A 273 11.09 -11.40 14.00
C ARG A 273 12.24 -10.49 13.56
N TRP A 274 12.83 -10.78 12.41
CA TRP A 274 14.00 -10.09 11.89
C TRP A 274 13.87 -9.97 10.37
N ILE A 275 14.16 -8.78 9.86
CA ILE A 275 14.33 -8.50 8.43
C ILE A 275 15.76 -7.97 8.31
N LEU A 276 16.57 -8.64 7.50
CA LEU A 276 17.98 -8.33 7.27
C LEU A 276 18.14 -7.60 5.94
#